data_AF-A0A381IDH0-F1
#
_entry.id   AF-A0A381IDH0-F1
#
_cell.length_a   1.000
_cell.length_b   1.000
_cell.length_c   1.000
_cell.angle_alpha   90.00
_cell.angle_beta   90.00
_cell.angle_gamma   90.00
#
_symmetry.space_group_name_H-M   'P 1'
#
loop_
_entity.id
_entity.type
_entity.pdbx_description
1 polymer ?
#
loop_
_entity_poly.entity_id
_entity_poly.type
_entity_poly.pdbx_seq_one_letter_code
_entity_poly.pdbx_strand_id
1 'polypeptide(L)' 'MNYHTKEELVEALRVVSSSIINCGKGQKKFSEETSHHTCFKNIIEVMYISKSLIMDEISKRD' A
#
# COMPACT_ATOMS: atom_id res chain seq x y z
N MET A 1 -11.77 19.70 -2.05
CA MET A 1 -12.66 18.93 -1.17
C MET A 1 -11.80 18.09 -0.27
N ASN A 2 -11.99 18.21 1.05
CA ASN A 2 -11.34 17.34 2.03
C ASN A 2 -12.31 16.19 2.32
N TYR A 3 -12.29 15.16 1.45
CA TYR A 3 -13.26 14.06 1.53
C TYR A 3 -13.03 13.11 2.71
N HIS A 4 -11.87 13.20 3.35
CA HIS A 4 -11.46 12.32 4.44
C HIS A 4 -10.87 13.15 5.59
N THR A 5 -11.01 12.69 6.83
CA THR A 5 -10.33 13.29 8.00
C THR A 5 -8.86 12.86 8.05
N LYS A 6 -8.06 13.53 8.89
CA LYS A 6 -6.65 13.13 9.09
C LYS A 6 -6.57 11.74 9.73
N GLU A 7 -7.48 11.44 10.65
CA GLU A 7 -7.58 10.15 11.32
C GLU A 7 -7.90 9.02 10.31
N GLU A 8 -8.81 9.27 9.37
CA GLU A 8 -9.12 8.32 8.28
C GLU A 8 -7.91 8.06 7.39
N LEU A 9 -7.11 9.10 7.08
CA LEU A 9 -5.87 8.94 6.32
C LEU A 9 -4.81 8.15 7.08
N VAL A 10 -4.65 8.38 8.38
CA VAL A 10 -3.73 7.62 9.24
C VAL A 10 -4.16 6.15 9.31
N GLU A 11 -5.46 5.87 9.43
CA GLU A 11 -5.96 4.50 9.41
C GLU A 11 -5.78 3.84 8.03
N ALA A 12 -6.04 4.57 6.94
CA ALA A 12 -5.75 4.09 5.59
C ALA A 12 -4.26 3.75 5.42
N LEU A 13 -3.36 4.59 5.95
CA LEU A 13 -1.92 4.35 5.93
C LEU A 13 -1.52 3.06 6.67
N ARG A 14 -2.18 2.78 7.80
CA ARG A 14 -2.00 1.55 8.58
C ARG A 14 -2.41 0.33 7.75
N VAL A 15 -3.60 0.39 7.14
CA VAL A 15 -4.12 -0.69 6.30
C VAL A 15 -3.19 -0.94 5.11
N VAL A 16 -2.82 0.09 4.35
CA VAL A 16 -1.92 -0.02 3.19
C VAL A 16 -0.57 -0.64 3.60
N SER A 17 0.00 -0.19 4.71
CA SER A 17 1.28 -0.73 5.20
C SER A 17 1.18 -2.21 5.57
N SER A 18 0.07 -2.63 6.20
CA SER A 18 -0.18 -4.05 6.50
C SER A 18 -0.37 -4.89 5.22
N SER A 19 -1.06 -4.32 4.22
CA SER A 19 -1.30 -4.98 2.94
C SER A 19 0.00 -5.22 2.17
N ILE A 20 0.93 -4.26 2.16
CA ILE A 20 2.26 -4.43 1.58
C ILE A 20 2.99 -5.63 2.20
N ILE A 21 2.99 -5.72 3.54
CA ILE A 21 3.63 -6.83 4.27
C ILE A 21 2.98 -8.16 3.92
N ASN A 22 1.64 -8.21 3.88
CA ASN A 22 0.89 -9.42 3.59
C ASN A 22 1.09 -9.88 2.15
N CYS A 23 1.06 -8.95 1.18
CA CYS A 23 1.38 -9.23 -0.22
C CYS A 23 2.82 -9.70 -0.38
N GLY A 24 3.79 -9.11 0.34
CA GLY A 24 5.18 -9.57 0.32
C GLY A 24 5.36 -10.98 0.88
N LYS A 25 4.62 -11.33 1.95
CA LYS A 25 4.57 -12.72 2.47
C LYS A 25 3.90 -13.68 1.48
N GLY A 26 2.85 -13.22 0.78
CA GLY A 26 2.17 -13.98 -0.26
C GLY A 26 3.07 -14.25 -1.46
N GLN A 27 3.76 -13.23 -1.95
CA GLN A 27 4.69 -13.29 -3.07
C GLN A 27 5.76 -14.36 -2.87
N LYS A 28 6.38 -14.40 -1.67
CA LYS A 28 7.44 -15.37 -1.32
C LYS A 28 7.00 -16.84 -1.39
N LYS A 29 5.70 -17.13 -1.48
CA LYS A 29 5.19 -18.50 -1.63
C LYS A 29 5.22 -19.00 -3.08
N PHE A 30 5.50 -18.13 -4.05
CA PHE A 30 5.46 -18.45 -5.46
C PHE A 30 6.83 -18.20 -6.11
N SER A 31 7.20 -19.04 -7.10
CA SER A 31 8.42 -18.82 -7.89
C SER A 31 8.31 -17.54 -8.73
N GLU A 32 9.44 -16.88 -8.96
CA GLU A 32 9.52 -15.61 -9.70
C GLU A 32 8.94 -15.69 -11.12
N GLU A 33 9.00 -16.88 -11.72
CA GLU A 33 8.51 -17.18 -13.07
C GLU A 33 6.97 -17.31 -13.15
N THR A 34 6.28 -17.30 -12.00
CA THR A 34 4.82 -17.46 -11.96
C THR A 34 4.08 -16.14 -12.12
N SER A 35 2.89 -16.23 -12.72
CA SER A 35 1.96 -15.09 -12.80
C SER A 35 1.56 -14.57 -11.42
N HIS A 36 1.44 -15.44 -10.40
CA HIS A 36 1.13 -15.03 -9.03
C HIS A 36 2.23 -14.16 -8.43
N HIS A 37 3.51 -14.53 -8.59
CA HIS A 37 4.63 -13.73 -8.10
C HIS A 37 4.63 -12.33 -8.74
N THR A 38 4.46 -12.27 -10.07
CA THR A 38 4.38 -11.01 -10.82
C THR A 38 3.18 -10.15 -10.39
N CYS A 39 2.03 -10.78 -10.17
CA CYS A 39 0.83 -10.09 -9.68
C CYS A 39 1.07 -9.43 -8.32
N PHE A 40 1.64 -10.17 -7.35
CA PHE A 40 1.97 -9.59 -6.05
C PHE A 40 2.99 -8.45 -6.15
N LYS A 41 4.02 -8.59 -7.01
CA LYS A 41 5.00 -7.52 -7.27
C LYS A 41 4.28 -6.23 -7.70
N ASN A 42 3.42 -6.32 -8.69
CA ASN A 42 2.68 -5.17 -9.23
C ASN A 42 1.76 -4.55 -8.17
N ILE A 43 1.07 -5.37 -7.37
CA ILE A 43 0.22 -4.89 -6.26
C ILE A 43 1.05 -4.13 -5.22
N ILE A 44 2.22 -4.68 -4.84
CA ILE A 44 3.12 -4.04 -3.87
C ILE A 44 3.60 -2.68 -4.38
N GLU A 45 4.02 -2.59 -5.65
CA GLU A 45 4.45 -1.34 -6.27
C GLU A 45 3.33 -0.27 -6.25
N VAL A 46 2.09 -0.65 -6.62
CA VAL A 46 0.93 0.25 -6.54
C VAL A 46 0.64 0.67 -5.10
N MET A 47 0.72 -0.25 -4.14
CA MET A 47 0.49 0.08 -2.72
C MET A 47 1.54 1.06 -2.18
N TYR A 48 2.79 0.99 -2.63
CA TYR A 48 3.81 1.99 -2.26
C TYR A 48 3.50 3.37 -2.82
N ILE A 49 2.97 3.46 -4.05
CA ILE A 49 2.50 4.73 -4.62
C ILE A 49 1.34 5.28 -3.78
N SER A 50 0.33 4.46 -3.50
CA SER A 50 -0.79 4.85 -2.64
C SER A 50 -0.34 5.31 -1.26
N LYS A 51 0.63 4.60 -0.65
CA LYS A 51 1.23 4.99 0.63
C LYS A 51 1.85 6.38 0.57
N SER A 52 2.64 6.66 -0.48
CA SER A 52 3.28 7.96 -0.68
C SER A 52 2.26 9.08 -0.82
N LEU A 53 1.17 8.86 -1.57
CA LEU A 53 0.10 9.85 -1.75
C LEU A 53 -0.64 10.15 -0.45
N ILE A 54 -0.92 9.11 0.35
CA ILE A 54 -1.56 9.27 1.67
C ILE A 54 -0.65 10.08 2.60
N MET A 55 0.65 9.77 2.63
CA MET A 55 1.62 10.48 3.47
C MET A 55 1.75 11.96 3.07
N ASP A 56 1.83 12.24 1.77
CA ASP A 56 1.87 13.61 1.23
C ASP A 56 0.62 14.41 1.62
N GLU A 57 -0.56 13.79 1.54
CA GLU A 57 -1.82 14.42 1.95
C GLU A 57 -1.89 14.66 3.46
N ILE A 58 -1.36 13.74 4.30
CA ILE A 58 -1.25 13.95 5.75
C ILE A 58 -0.34 15.14 6.04
N SER A 59 0.84 15.22 5.39
CA SER A 59 1.81 16.30 5.61
C SER A 59 1.32 17.67 5.16
N LYS A 60 0.41 17.76 4.18
CA LYS A 60 -0.22 19.03 3.78
C LYS A 60 -1.25 19.55 4.79
N ARG A 61 -1.67 18.71 5.74
CA ARG A 61 -2.67 19.01 6.76
C ARG A 61 -2.06 19.25 8.14
N ASP A 62 -0.75 19.04 8.27
CA ASP A 62 0.07 19.47 9.40
C ASP A 62 0.44 20.96 9.26
#